data_AF-A0A7Z7PTW1-F1
#
_entry.id   AF-A0A7Z7PTW1-F1
#
_cell.length_a   1.000
_cell.length_b   1.000
_cell.length_c   1.000
_cell.angle_alpha   90.00
_cell.angle_beta   90.00
_cell.angle_gamma   90.00
#
_symmetry.space_group_name_H-M   'P 1'
#
loop_
_entity.id
_entity.type
_entity.pdbx_description
1 polymer ?
#
loop_
_entity_poly.entity_id
_entity_poly.type
_entity_poly.pdbx_seq_one_letter_code
_entity_poly.pdbx_strand_id
1 'polypeptide(L)'
;MIDSEWFYRQLDSKGRSLRDMARALGLDASAVSRMLRGERKMSAEEQDRIADYLGASLVEVAARRRGELSGFAEEGQEPFSAETATLGNSVSRRQGSARSKDELGLSFYDRVRGCMKGTMTIVPGVDLTEPADPEWAKVYDDD
;
A
#
# COMPACT_ATOMS: atom_id res chain seq x y z
N MET A 1 -2.55 -2.88 -14.50
CA MET A 1 -2.81 -3.86 -15.58
C MET A 1 -2.11 -5.14 -15.18
N ILE A 2 -2.74 -6.31 -15.23
CA ILE A 2 -2.08 -7.56 -14.78
C ILE A 2 -1.04 -7.99 -15.82
N ASP A 3 0.14 -8.41 -15.37
CA ASP A 3 1.20 -8.95 -16.24
C ASP A 3 0.86 -10.38 -16.67
N SER A 4 -0.05 -10.51 -17.64
CA SER A 4 -0.52 -11.81 -18.14
C SER A 4 0.61 -12.68 -18.70
N GLU A 5 1.58 -12.08 -19.40
CA GLU A 5 2.68 -12.80 -20.04
C GLU A 5 3.57 -13.53 -19.03
N TRP A 6 3.86 -12.89 -17.90
CA TRP A 6 4.62 -13.52 -16.82
C TRP A 6 3.93 -14.80 -16.32
N PHE A 7 2.61 -14.77 -16.11
CA PHE A 7 1.88 -15.97 -15.67
C PHE A 7 1.94 -17.10 -16.71
N TYR A 8 1.81 -16.78 -18.00
CA TYR A 8 1.91 -17.79 -19.07
C TYR A 8 3.32 -18.38 -19.17
N ARG A 9 4.36 -17.55 -19.09
CA ARG A 9 5.76 -18.01 -19.08
C ARG A 9 6.05 -18.90 -17.86
N GLN A 10 5.52 -18.54 -16.70
CA GLN A 10 5.74 -19.32 -15.48
C GLN A 10 5.06 -20.70 -15.57
N LEU A 11 3.86 -20.77 -16.15
CA LEU A 11 3.17 -22.03 -16.43
C LEU A 11 3.96 -22.89 -17.44
N ASP A 12 4.42 -22.29 -18.54
CA ASP A 12 5.18 -22.98 -19.59
C ASP A 12 6.52 -23.53 -19.07
N SER A 13 7.24 -22.74 -18.27
CA SER A 13 8.51 -23.16 -17.65
C SER A 13 8.37 -24.38 -16.74
N LYS A 14 7.18 -24.62 -16.19
CA LYS A 14 6.86 -25.76 -15.33
C LYS A 14 6.12 -26.88 -16.07
N GLY A 15 5.89 -26.73 -17.38
CA GLY A 15 5.12 -27.67 -18.19
C GLY A 15 3.66 -27.80 -17.72
N ARG A 16 3.10 -26.76 -17.11
CA ARG A 16 1.74 -26.77 -16.55
C ARG A 16 0.80 -26.00 -17.45
N SER A 17 -0.45 -26.45 -17.53
CA SER A 17 -1.47 -25.77 -18.32
C SER A 17 -2.31 -24.81 -17.45
N LEU A 18 -2.87 -23.77 -18.08
CA LEU A 18 -3.83 -22.87 -17.42
C LEU A 18 -5.09 -23.60 -16.93
N ARG A 19 -5.49 -24.67 -17.62
CA ARG A 19 -6.60 -25.54 -17.21
C ARG A 19 -6.27 -26.34 -15.95
N ASP A 20 -5.03 -26.80 -15.81
CA ASP A 20 -4.61 -27.51 -14.59
C ASP A 20 -4.50 -26.56 -13.41
N MET A 21 -4.07 -25.31 -13.65
CA MET A 21 -4.11 -24.27 -12.63
C MET A 21 -5.55 -23.98 -12.18
N ALA A 22 -6.50 -23.89 -13.11
CA ALA A 22 -7.91 -23.70 -12.79
C ALA A 22 -8.48 -24.85 -11.95
N ARG A 23 -8.15 -26.11 -12.29
CA ARG A 23 -8.50 -27.28 -11.47
C ARG A 23 -7.91 -27.23 -10.07
N ALA A 24 -6.63 -26.86 -9.95
CA ALA A 24 -5.96 -26.75 -8.65
C ALA A 24 -6.57 -25.64 -7.78
N LEU A 25 -7.06 -24.56 -8.39
CA LEU A 25 -7.71 -23.44 -7.71
C LEU A 25 -9.19 -23.70 -7.38
N GLY A 26 -9.80 -24.74 -7.94
CA GLY A 26 -11.24 -24.96 -7.87
C GLY A 26 -12.06 -23.93 -8.66
N LEU A 27 -11.45 -23.34 -9.70
CA LEU A 27 -12.05 -22.29 -10.53
C LEU A 27 -12.30 -22.82 -11.96
N ASP A 28 -13.23 -22.17 -12.65
CA ASP A 28 -13.42 -22.42 -14.09
C ASP A 28 -12.25 -21.82 -14.91
N ALA A 29 -11.92 -22.47 -16.03
CA ALA A 29 -10.83 -22.02 -16.90
C ALA A 29 -11.09 -20.61 -17.48
N SER A 30 -12.35 -20.26 -17.76
CA SER A 30 -12.74 -18.92 -18.19
C SER A 30 -12.54 -17.90 -17.07
N ALA A 31 -12.89 -18.25 -15.82
CA ALA A 31 -12.66 -17.39 -14.67
C ALA A 31 -11.18 -17.07 -14.48
N VAL A 32 -10.29 -18.07 -14.61
CA VAL A 32 -8.85 -17.88 -14.51
C VAL A 32 -8.30 -17.05 -15.68
N SER A 33 -8.77 -17.29 -16.90
CA SER A 33 -8.39 -16.49 -18.06
C SER A 33 -8.75 -15.01 -17.91
N ARG A 34 -9.99 -14.73 -17.50
CA ARG A 34 -10.48 -13.36 -17.22
C ARG A 34 -9.73 -12.72 -16.05
N MET A 35 -9.34 -13.52 -15.06
CA MET A 35 -8.54 -13.06 -13.93
C MET A 35 -7.13 -12.65 -14.38
N LEU A 36 -6.45 -13.44 -15.21
CA LEU A 36 -5.10 -13.08 -15.69
C LEU A 36 -5.09 -11.90 -16.64
N ARG A 37 -6.19 -11.66 -17.37
CA ARG A 37 -6.37 -10.50 -18.26
C ARG A 37 -6.78 -9.22 -17.53
N GLY A 38 -7.09 -9.31 -16.24
CA GLY A 38 -7.56 -8.16 -15.43
C GLY A 38 -9.04 -7.84 -15.58
N GLU A 39 -9.81 -8.63 -16.34
CA GLU A 39 -11.27 -8.50 -16.45
C GLU A 39 -12.00 -8.96 -15.18
N ARG A 40 -11.34 -9.77 -14.34
CA ARG A 40 -11.81 -10.22 -13.02
C ARG A 40 -10.75 -9.90 -11.98
N LYS A 41 -11.19 -9.35 -10.83
CA LYS A 41 -10.32 -9.12 -9.68
C LYS A 41 -9.92 -10.45 -9.05
N MET A 42 -8.63 -10.61 -8.76
CA MET A 42 -8.07 -11.75 -8.05
C MET A 42 -8.17 -11.52 -6.53
N SER A 43 -8.77 -12.46 -5.82
CA SER A 43 -8.88 -12.46 -4.35
C SER A 43 -7.53 -12.69 -3.68
N ALA A 44 -7.41 -12.37 -2.39
CA ALA A 44 -6.23 -12.68 -1.57
C ALA A 44 -5.97 -14.20 -1.53
N GLU A 45 -7.00 -14.99 -1.24
CA GLU A 45 -6.88 -16.46 -1.21
C GLU A 45 -6.50 -17.05 -2.57
N GLU A 46 -6.95 -16.43 -3.66
CA GLU A 46 -6.58 -16.86 -5.03
C GLU A 46 -5.09 -16.57 -5.29
N GLN A 47 -4.54 -15.47 -4.77
CA GLN A 47 -3.10 -15.18 -4.87
C GLN A 47 -2.27 -16.18 -4.10
N ASP A 48 -2.67 -16.52 -2.87
CA ASP A 48 -1.95 -17.48 -2.03
C ASP A 48 -1.88 -18.84 -2.74
N ARG A 49 -3.02 -19.32 -3.26
CA ARG A 49 -3.09 -20.58 -4.00
C ARG A 49 -2.30 -20.53 -5.31
N ILE A 50 -2.27 -19.40 -6.01
CA ILE A 50 -1.45 -19.22 -7.22
C ILE A 50 0.04 -19.22 -6.87
N ALA A 51 0.45 -18.58 -5.78
CA ALA A 51 1.82 -18.57 -5.30
C ALA A 51 2.29 -19.99 -4.97
N ASP A 52 1.49 -20.75 -4.23
CA ASP A 52 1.75 -22.16 -3.92
C ASP A 52 1.82 -23.02 -5.19
N TYR A 53 0.86 -22.84 -6.11
CA TYR A 53 0.80 -23.61 -7.34
C TYR A 53 1.99 -23.33 -8.27
N LEU A 54 2.34 -22.05 -8.42
CA LEU A 54 3.47 -21.60 -9.25
C LEU A 54 4.79 -21.70 -8.51
N GLY A 55 4.83 -22.09 -7.23
CA GLY A 55 6.04 -22.10 -6.39
C GLY A 55 6.80 -20.78 -6.44
N ALA A 56 6.08 -19.67 -6.49
CA ALA A 56 6.60 -18.31 -6.52
C ALA A 56 6.29 -17.61 -5.19
N SER A 57 6.99 -16.54 -4.86
CA SER A 57 6.69 -15.80 -3.63
C SER A 57 5.37 -15.04 -3.77
N LEU A 58 4.62 -14.90 -2.66
CA LEU A 58 3.39 -14.09 -2.64
C LEU A 58 3.66 -12.65 -3.09
N VAL A 59 4.81 -12.09 -2.71
CA VAL A 59 5.24 -10.74 -3.09
C VAL A 59 5.37 -10.59 -4.61
N GLU A 60 5.97 -11.59 -5.26
CA GLU A 60 6.15 -11.60 -6.70
C GLU A 60 4.81 -11.70 -7.44
N VAL A 61 3.91 -12.61 -7.00
CA VAL A 61 2.57 -12.73 -7.56
C VAL A 61 1.76 -11.43 -7.37
N ALA A 62 1.85 -10.81 -6.20
CA ALA A 62 1.17 -9.55 -5.88
C ALA A 62 1.69 -8.38 -6.73
N ALA A 63 3.00 -8.30 -6.97
CA ALA A 63 3.59 -7.31 -7.87
C ALA A 63 3.03 -7.46 -9.29
N ARG A 64 3.00 -8.69 -9.82
CA ARG A 64 2.50 -9.00 -11.16
C ARG A 64 0.98 -8.81 -11.30
N ARG A 65 0.23 -8.99 -10.21
CA ARG A 65 -1.22 -8.67 -10.11
C ARG A 65 -1.48 -7.16 -10.20
N ARG A 66 -0.60 -6.33 -9.63
CA ARG A 66 -0.75 -4.87 -9.67
C ARG A 66 -0.38 -4.32 -11.06
N GLY A 67 0.60 -4.94 -11.71
CA GLY A 67 1.20 -4.49 -12.96
C GLY A 67 2.57 -3.87 -12.73
N GLU A 68 3.07 -3.17 -13.75
CA GLU A 68 4.33 -2.41 -13.67
C GLU A 68 4.43 -1.69 -12.32
N LEU A 69 5.58 -1.84 -11.66
CA LEU A 69 5.94 -1.28 -10.36
C LEU A 69 6.04 0.25 -10.43
N SER A 70 5.04 0.93 -10.99
CA SER A 70 4.81 2.32 -10.69
C SER A 70 4.36 2.33 -9.23
N GLY A 71 5.31 2.66 -8.35
CA GLY A 71 5.03 2.85 -6.93
C GLY A 71 4.00 3.94 -6.69
N PHE A 72 3.79 4.31 -5.44
CA PHE A 72 2.96 5.47 -5.07
C PHE A 72 3.61 6.83 -5.46
N ALA A 73 4.70 6.81 -6.23
CA ALA A 73 5.37 8.03 -6.67
C ALA A 73 4.57 8.65 -7.83
N GLU A 74 4.18 9.90 -7.65
CA GLU A 74 3.58 10.73 -8.71
C GLU A 74 4.64 11.14 -9.74
N GLU A 75 4.19 11.59 -10.92
CA GLU A 75 5.08 12.08 -11.97
C GLU A 75 5.87 13.29 -11.47
N GLY A 76 7.20 13.12 -11.34
CA GLY A 76 8.11 14.14 -10.76
C GLY A 76 8.58 13.85 -9.33
N GLN A 77 8.15 12.75 -8.70
CA GLN A 77 8.70 12.28 -7.43
C GLN A 77 9.80 11.23 -7.63
N GLU A 78 10.89 11.37 -6.86
CA GLU A 78 11.90 10.31 -6.76
C GLU A 78 11.25 9.06 -6.11
N PRO A 79 11.34 7.88 -6.75
CA PRO A 79 10.77 6.66 -6.21
C PRO A 79 11.44 6.34 -4.86
N PHE A 80 10.63 5.93 -3.89
CA PHE A 80 11.14 5.52 -2.59
C PHE A 80 12.07 4.31 -2.75
N SER A 81 13.39 4.54 -2.64
CA SER A 81 14.40 3.48 -2.63
C SER A 81 14.30 2.70 -1.32
N ALA A 82 13.71 1.51 -1.39
CA ALA A 82 13.63 0.56 -0.28
C ALA A 82 14.92 -0.26 -0.10
N GLU A 83 16.06 0.15 -0.70
CA GLU A 83 17.31 -0.63 -0.66
C GLU A 83 17.93 -0.72 0.75
N THR A 84 17.41 0.01 1.75
CA THR A 84 17.80 -0.14 3.16
C THR A 84 16.73 -0.74 4.06
N ALA A 85 15.61 -1.24 3.52
CA ALA A 85 14.54 -1.87 4.30
C ALA A 85 14.65 -3.41 4.30
N THR A 86 15.86 -3.95 4.36
CA THR A 86 16.04 -5.38 4.67
C THR A 86 15.60 -5.61 6.12
N LEU A 87 14.45 -6.27 6.29
CA LEU A 87 13.99 -6.97 7.49
C LEU A 87 14.55 -6.47 8.82
N GLY A 88 14.03 -5.33 9.27
CA GLY A 88 14.10 -4.90 10.67
C GLY A 88 12.72 -5.03 11.31
N ASN A 89 12.17 -6.25 11.40
CA ASN A 89 11.04 -6.51 12.30
C ASN A 89 11.55 -6.50 13.74
N SER A 90 11.95 -5.31 14.19
CA SER A 90 12.03 -4.96 15.59
C SER A 90 11.19 -3.70 15.69
N VAL A 91 10.02 -3.83 16.32
CA VAL A 91 9.36 -2.73 17.02
C VAL A 91 10.28 -2.31 18.17
N SER A 92 11.48 -1.83 17.85
CA SER A 92 12.23 -0.97 18.73
C SER A 92 11.54 0.37 18.59
N ARG A 93 10.55 0.57 19.45
CA ARG A 93 10.16 1.88 19.96
C ARG A 93 11.46 2.70 20.05
N ARG A 94 11.72 3.56 19.07
CA ARG A 94 12.86 4.49 19.10
C ARG A 94 12.56 5.50 20.19
N GLN A 95 12.79 5.07 21.42
CA GLN A 95 12.79 5.88 22.62
C GLN A 95 14.10 6.68 22.58
N GLY A 96 14.19 7.61 21.63
CA GLY A 96 15.42 8.37 21.40
C GLY A 96 15.53 8.82 19.96
N SER A 97 15.03 10.03 19.67
CA SER A 97 15.49 10.88 18.55
C SER A 97 14.61 12.12 18.38
N ALA A 98 13.45 12.21 19.03
CA ALA A 98 12.63 13.41 18.94
C ALA A 98 13.33 14.71 19.43
N ARG A 99 14.44 14.56 20.18
CA ARG A 99 15.30 15.66 20.66
C ARG A 99 16.64 15.81 19.94
N SER A 100 17.03 14.88 19.06
CA SER A 100 18.29 15.02 18.32
C SER A 100 18.08 16.03 17.20
N LYS A 101 18.91 17.09 17.20
CA LYS A 101 18.94 18.07 16.13
C LYS A 101 19.77 17.52 14.97
N ASP A 102 19.30 17.75 13.74
CA ASP A 102 20.06 17.44 12.52
C ASP A 102 21.19 18.47 12.29
N GLU A 103 21.94 18.32 11.19
CA GLU A 103 23.04 19.22 10.82
C GLU A 103 22.60 20.68 10.63
N LEU A 104 21.30 20.91 10.42
CA LEU A 104 20.68 22.22 10.32
C LEU A 104 20.16 22.75 11.67
N GLY A 105 20.40 22.00 12.76
CA GLY A 105 19.97 22.36 14.10
C GLY A 105 18.49 22.13 14.37
N LEU A 106 17.77 21.44 13.48
CA LEU A 106 16.32 21.23 13.57
C LEU A 106 16.02 19.87 14.19
N SER A 107 15.09 19.83 15.13
CA SER A 107 14.52 18.57 15.59
C SER A 107 13.48 18.05 14.60
N PHE A 108 13.12 16.77 14.74
CA PHE A 108 12.00 16.19 14.00
C PHE A 108 10.71 17.03 14.13
N TYR A 109 10.42 17.53 15.34
CA TYR A 109 9.23 18.36 15.56
C TYR A 109 9.31 19.72 14.89
N ASP A 110 10.50 20.32 14.80
CA ASP A 110 10.68 21.63 14.13
C ASP A 110 10.44 21.50 12.63
N ARG A 111 10.91 20.42 12.03
CA ARG A 111 10.69 20.11 10.60
C ARG A 111 9.22 19.88 10.29
N VAL A 112 8.53 19.05 11.08
CA VAL A 112 7.10 18.77 10.89
C VAL A 112 6.26 20.04 11.13
N ARG A 113 6.53 20.81 12.18
CA ARG A 113 5.81 22.07 12.45
C ARG A 113 6.08 23.14 11.41
N GLY A 114 7.27 23.18 10.83
CA GLY A 114 7.64 24.11 9.76
C GLY A 114 6.77 23.91 8.51
N CYS A 115 6.55 22.66 8.09
CA CYS A 115 5.70 22.34 6.93
C CYS A 115 4.21 22.62 7.16
N MET A 116 3.76 22.71 8.42
CA MET A 116 2.38 23.02 8.79
C MET A 116 2.17 24.52 9.08
N LYS A 117 3.22 25.35 9.01
CA LYS A 117 3.10 26.78 9.26
C LYS A 117 2.25 27.42 8.15
N GLY A 118 1.14 28.04 8.53
CA GLY A 118 0.23 28.73 7.60
C GLY A 118 -0.92 27.87 7.06
N THR A 119 -1.00 26.58 7.41
CA THR A 119 -2.14 25.73 7.03
C THR A 119 -3.39 25.97 7.88
N MET A 120 -3.25 26.64 9.03
CA MET A 120 -4.35 26.99 9.91
C MET A 120 -4.26 28.47 10.27
N THR A 121 -5.33 29.21 10.02
CA THR A 121 -5.45 30.63 10.39
C THR A 121 -6.45 30.72 11.53
N ILE A 122 -5.98 31.09 12.72
CA ILE A 122 -6.83 31.39 13.88
C ILE A 122 -7.10 32.89 13.83
N VAL A 123 -8.37 33.29 13.83
CA VAL A 123 -8.71 34.71 13.84
C VAL A 123 -8.36 35.33 15.22
N PRO A 124 -7.93 36.60 15.26
CA PRO A 124 -7.59 37.25 16.54
C PRO A 124 -8.79 37.23 17.49
N GLY A 125 -8.55 36.84 18.75
CA GLY A 125 -9.58 36.83 19.79
C GLY A 125 -10.37 35.52 19.94
N VAL A 126 -10.03 34.47 19.17
CA VAL A 126 -10.59 33.12 19.40
C VAL A 126 -9.84 32.42 20.51
N ASP A 127 -10.55 32.11 21.59
CA ASP A 127 -10.07 31.25 22.67
C ASP A 127 -10.23 29.78 22.29
N LEU A 128 -9.12 29.06 22.17
CA LEU A 128 -9.09 27.62 21.85
C LEU A 128 -9.11 26.74 23.10
N THR A 129 -9.17 27.33 24.29
CA THR A 129 -9.25 26.62 25.57
C THR A 129 -10.68 26.43 26.05
N GLU A 130 -11.63 27.13 25.43
CA GLU A 130 -13.06 26.93 25.67
C GLU A 130 -13.51 25.57 25.11
N PRO A 131 -14.43 24.87 25.78
CA PRO A 131 -15.00 23.65 25.25
C PRO A 131 -15.65 23.94 23.89
N ALA A 132 -15.52 23.00 22.95
CA ALA A 132 -16.20 23.09 21.67
C ALA A 132 -17.71 23.30 21.89
N ASP A 133 -18.31 24.14 21.04
CA ASP A 133 -19.74 24.45 21.11
C ASP A 133 -20.56 23.13 21.08
N PRO A 134 -21.42 22.86 22.08
CA PRO A 134 -22.26 21.67 22.12
C PRO A 134 -23.14 21.49 20.88
N GLU A 135 -23.47 22.58 20.17
CA GLU A 135 -24.26 22.55 18.95
C GLU A 135 -23.49 21.96 17.76
N TRP A 136 -22.15 21.92 17.79
CA TRP A 136 -21.34 21.23 16.76
C TRP A 136 -21.53 19.71 16.76
N ALA A 137 -22.00 19.14 17.87
CA ALA A 137 -22.25 17.70 17.98
C ALA A 137 -23.62 17.29 17.41
N LYS A 138 -24.55 18.23 17.21
CA LYS A 138 -25.95 17.99 16.84
C LYS A 138 -26.25 18.22 15.36
N VAL A 139 -25.37 17.75 14.47
CA VAL A 139 -25.56 17.94 13.02
C VAL A 139 -26.63 17.01 12.43
N TYR A 140 -27.10 16.00 13.19
CA TYR A 140 -28.01 14.95 12.70
C TYR A 140 -29.19 14.62 13.64
N ASP A 141 -29.56 15.52 14.55
CA ASP A 141 -30.65 15.23 15.52
C ASP A 141 -32.06 15.62 15.01
N ASP A 142 -32.22 16.02 13.74
CA ASP A 142 -33.51 16.24 13.09
C ASP A 142 -33.78 15.19 12.01
N ASP A 143 -34.28 14.01 12.41
CA ASP A 143 -35.12 13.10 11.62
C ASP A 143 -36.25 12.53 12.53
#